data_AF-A0A2J6HS56-F1
#
_entry.id   AF-A0A2J6HS56-F1
#
_cell.length_a   1.000
_cell.length_b   1.000
_cell.length_c   1.000
_cell.angle_alpha   90.00
_cell.angle_beta   90.00
_cell.angle_gamma   90.00
#
_symmetry.space_group_name_H-M   'P 1'
#
loop_
_entity.id
_entity.type
_entity.pdbx_description
1 polymer ?
#
loop_
_entity_poly.entity_id
_entity_poly.type
_entity_poly.pdbx_seq_one_letter_code
_entity_poly.pdbx_strand_id
1 'polypeptide(L)'
;MIEIQGKYLVLLLQKHAALGYLAFPYLVSRSGETIFVLSEKLTKSHVKAWKEDLSPELKKLALLADGFADQEVFRRFCRNKKNETPATFLKSAESDYIVSVIKPAVEKMVSEVLFQAMALGVLVFMREDTRSVYLGDAIGFAEKAAGTTMKFARRDEGIDYQLMLHSMEGDLLIREKHTEIITSYPAWLLYDNRLYFFKKDFDANKVKPFLKSNSIFIPAKMEKDYFRKYIRKSVRGGNVIAEGFDIIDLWPDPEAQLSFEYNPFFRPSLTLSFIYSGKRVEASRPGNVIVDLLIKDDEYHFQKIYRSDDKEAAFSDKLQTLGMKSVASGQWSLERQDLTNEEFLEWINNNAALLKRNGFLVESNFPGKNYYLGEVSLEQDINAYRDWFDVHMVVVLEGGIKIPFTLLKDHILNEIREYTTRDGLTFVIPEEWFARYRDLCELGKPEKEQFRVSAAFFPVFKEMEWGLPEYGVSEKRADIKIPDNLN
;
A
#
# COMPACT_ATOMS: atom_id res chain seq x y z
N MET A 1 -33.13 -2.17 29.05
CA MET A 1 -33.25 -3.55 28.53
C MET A 1 -34.26 -3.55 27.41
N ILE A 2 -34.01 -4.31 26.35
CA ILE A 2 -34.89 -4.36 25.16
C ILE A 2 -35.97 -5.43 25.41
N GLU A 3 -37.24 -5.05 25.25
CA GLU A 3 -38.38 -5.96 25.39
C GLU A 3 -38.92 -6.34 24.00
N ILE A 4 -39.20 -7.63 23.81
CA ILE A 4 -39.71 -8.23 22.58
C ILE A 4 -40.79 -9.23 23.00
N GLN A 5 -42.05 -8.98 22.60
CA GLN A 5 -43.17 -9.91 22.85
C GLN A 5 -43.31 -10.33 24.33
N GLY A 6 -43.16 -9.36 25.27
CA GLY A 6 -43.28 -9.61 26.72
C GLY A 6 -42.07 -10.33 27.36
N LYS A 7 -40.97 -10.48 26.63
CA LYS A 7 -39.70 -11.04 27.12
C LYS A 7 -38.57 -10.03 26.92
N TYR A 8 -37.51 -10.13 27.71
CA TYR A 8 -36.33 -9.29 27.57
C TYR A 8 -35.25 -9.96 26.74
N LEU A 9 -34.48 -9.18 26.00
CA LEU A 9 -33.31 -9.65 25.26
C LEU A 9 -32.05 -9.58 26.10
N VAL A 10 -31.32 -10.68 26.16
CA VAL A 10 -29.95 -10.76 26.69
C VAL A 10 -29.04 -11.48 25.70
N LEU A 11 -27.73 -11.35 25.86
CA LEU A 11 -26.73 -12.07 25.09
C LEU A 11 -26.04 -13.09 26.01
N LEU A 12 -25.94 -14.34 25.57
CA LEU A 12 -25.22 -15.38 26.31
C LEU A 12 -23.93 -15.76 25.58
N LEU A 13 -22.80 -15.63 26.28
CA LEU A 13 -21.50 -16.13 25.84
C LEU A 13 -21.35 -17.60 26.21
N GLN A 14 -21.27 -18.46 25.20
CA GLN A 14 -21.16 -19.91 25.35
C GLN A 14 -19.86 -20.43 24.76
N LYS A 15 -19.12 -21.23 25.53
CA LYS A 15 -17.90 -21.90 25.05
C LYS A 15 -18.25 -23.11 24.19
N HIS A 16 -17.82 -23.09 22.94
CA HIS A 16 -17.92 -24.18 21.98
C HIS A 16 -16.56 -24.86 21.80
N ALA A 17 -16.52 -26.20 21.88
CA ALA A 17 -15.27 -26.97 21.88
C ALA A 17 -14.37 -26.70 20.67
N ALA A 18 -14.96 -26.54 19.48
CA ALA A 18 -14.21 -26.33 18.23
C ALA A 18 -14.07 -24.86 17.81
N LEU A 19 -15.00 -24.00 18.23
CA LEU A 19 -15.15 -22.66 17.67
C LEU A 19 -14.73 -21.55 18.65
N GLY A 20 -14.49 -21.89 19.93
CA GLY A 20 -14.26 -20.89 20.97
C GLY A 20 -15.57 -20.32 21.52
N TYR A 21 -15.58 -19.07 21.95
CA TYR A 21 -16.79 -18.44 22.50
C TYR A 21 -17.73 -17.99 21.38
N LEU A 22 -19.02 -18.30 21.55
CA LEU A 22 -20.11 -17.89 20.69
C LEU A 22 -21.08 -17.01 21.48
N ALA A 23 -21.64 -15.98 20.83
CA ALA A 23 -22.53 -15.02 21.47
C ALA A 23 -23.96 -15.14 20.95
N PHE A 24 -24.87 -15.79 21.70
CA PHE A 24 -26.24 -16.00 21.24
C PHE A 24 -27.23 -15.03 21.88
N PRO A 25 -28.10 -14.35 21.12
CA PRO A 25 -29.20 -13.58 21.67
C PRO A 25 -30.30 -14.51 22.19
N TYR A 26 -30.73 -14.28 23.42
CA TYR A 26 -31.77 -15.04 24.12
C TYR A 26 -32.89 -14.14 24.60
N LEU A 27 -34.11 -14.64 24.48
CA LEU A 27 -35.28 -14.07 25.13
C LEU A 27 -35.44 -14.68 26.51
N VAL A 28 -35.63 -13.83 27.51
CA VAL A 28 -35.71 -14.20 28.92
C VAL A 28 -36.94 -13.59 29.57
N SER A 29 -37.54 -14.31 30.51
CA SER A 29 -38.59 -13.77 31.38
C SER A 29 -37.98 -13.32 32.68
N ARG A 30 -38.41 -12.17 33.19
CA ARG A 30 -37.93 -11.66 34.48
C ARG A 30 -38.70 -12.33 35.62
N SER A 31 -37.99 -12.81 36.63
CA SER A 31 -38.55 -13.39 37.86
C SER A 31 -38.03 -12.60 39.06
N GLY A 32 -38.87 -11.74 39.64
CA GLY A 32 -38.42 -10.77 40.65
C GLY A 32 -37.52 -9.67 40.08
N GLU A 33 -36.72 -9.01 40.93
CA GLU A 33 -35.95 -7.85 40.50
C GLU A 33 -34.65 -8.20 39.77
N THR A 34 -33.99 -9.29 40.14
CA THR A 34 -32.60 -9.57 39.73
C THR A 34 -32.42 -10.86 38.93
N ILE A 35 -33.46 -11.67 38.73
CA ILE A 35 -33.34 -12.99 38.08
C ILE A 35 -34.00 -12.96 36.70
N PHE A 36 -33.29 -13.49 35.70
CA PHE A 36 -33.81 -13.74 34.37
C PHE A 36 -33.84 -15.23 34.09
N VAL A 37 -35.01 -15.75 33.70
CA VAL A 37 -35.21 -17.16 33.34
C VAL A 37 -35.18 -17.28 31.82
N LEU A 38 -34.28 -18.12 31.32
CA LEU A 38 -34.07 -18.34 29.90
C LEU A 38 -35.30 -19.00 29.27
N SER A 39 -35.79 -18.42 28.17
CA SER A 39 -36.90 -18.98 27.41
C SER A 39 -36.43 -19.62 26.11
N GLU A 40 -35.91 -18.83 25.17
CA GLU A 40 -35.52 -19.32 23.84
C GLU A 40 -34.47 -18.42 23.16
N LYS A 41 -33.79 -18.94 22.14
CA LYS A 41 -32.88 -18.15 21.29
C LYS A 41 -33.68 -17.27 20.33
N LEU A 42 -33.25 -16.02 20.15
CA LEU A 42 -33.72 -15.20 19.03
C LEU A 42 -32.99 -15.65 17.76
N THR A 43 -33.74 -16.02 16.71
CA THR A 43 -33.21 -16.69 15.51
C THR A 43 -33.82 -16.11 14.23
N LYS A 44 -33.33 -16.54 13.07
CA LYS A 44 -33.88 -16.19 11.75
C LYS A 44 -35.36 -16.55 11.59
N SER A 45 -35.86 -17.56 12.31
CA SER A 45 -37.27 -17.93 12.28
C SER A 45 -38.13 -16.84 12.91
N HIS A 46 -37.69 -16.27 14.03
CA HIS A 46 -38.33 -15.11 14.67
C HIS A 46 -38.27 -13.88 13.76
N VAL A 47 -37.15 -13.63 13.08
CA VAL A 47 -37.05 -12.54 12.09
C VAL A 47 -38.09 -12.67 10.96
N LYS A 48 -38.41 -13.89 10.53
CA LYS A 48 -39.45 -14.14 9.52
C LYS A 48 -40.87 -13.98 10.07
N ALA A 49 -41.09 -14.39 11.31
CA ALA A 49 -42.41 -14.40 11.95
C ALA A 49 -42.82 -13.02 12.49
N TRP A 50 -41.88 -12.25 13.05
CA TRP A 50 -42.12 -11.00 13.77
C TRP A 50 -41.55 -9.80 13.01
N LYS A 51 -41.83 -9.73 11.70
CA LYS A 51 -41.18 -8.75 10.81
C LYS A 51 -41.38 -7.31 11.25
N GLU A 52 -42.54 -6.94 11.77
CA GLU A 52 -42.86 -5.57 12.15
C GLU A 52 -42.40 -5.26 13.59
N ASP A 53 -42.32 -6.27 14.45
CA ASP A 53 -41.97 -6.10 15.87
C ASP A 53 -40.46 -6.03 16.14
N LEU A 54 -39.63 -6.41 15.16
CA LEU A 54 -38.16 -6.38 15.29
C LEU A 54 -37.55 -5.22 14.51
N SER A 55 -36.77 -4.39 15.21
CA SER A 55 -35.97 -3.34 14.57
C SER A 55 -34.94 -3.92 13.59
N PRO A 56 -34.46 -3.14 12.60
CA PRO A 56 -33.41 -3.57 11.68
C PRO A 56 -32.15 -4.10 12.40
N GLU A 57 -31.77 -3.48 13.51
CA GLU A 57 -30.60 -3.84 14.32
C GLU A 57 -30.81 -5.19 15.01
N LEU A 58 -32.00 -5.44 15.57
CA LEU A 58 -32.35 -6.72 16.19
C LEU A 58 -32.42 -7.85 15.16
N LYS A 59 -32.96 -7.58 13.97
CA LYS A 59 -32.94 -8.53 12.84
C LYS A 59 -31.51 -8.87 12.46
N LYS A 60 -30.64 -7.86 12.33
CA LYS A 60 -29.22 -8.05 12.01
C LYS A 60 -28.53 -8.89 13.08
N LEU A 61 -28.73 -8.58 14.37
CA LEU A 61 -28.17 -9.32 15.50
C LEU A 61 -28.55 -10.81 15.44
N ALA A 62 -29.85 -11.11 15.27
CA ALA A 62 -30.36 -12.48 15.19
C ALA A 62 -29.79 -13.24 13.99
N LEU A 63 -29.73 -12.61 12.81
CA LEU A 63 -29.19 -13.23 11.59
C LEU A 63 -27.69 -13.50 11.67
N LEU A 64 -26.92 -12.58 12.27
CA LEU A 64 -25.49 -12.78 12.50
C LEU A 64 -25.24 -13.94 13.46
N ALA A 65 -25.98 -13.98 14.57
CA ALA A 65 -25.81 -15.02 15.59
C ALA A 65 -26.20 -16.42 15.08
N ASP A 66 -27.26 -16.53 14.30
CA ASP A 66 -27.65 -17.79 13.66
C ASP A 66 -26.57 -18.32 12.72
N GLY A 67 -25.79 -17.44 12.09
CA GLY A 67 -24.81 -17.82 11.09
C GLY A 67 -23.61 -18.63 11.62
N PHE A 68 -23.40 -18.63 12.94
CA PHE A 68 -22.42 -19.50 13.59
C PHE A 68 -23.03 -20.63 14.43
N ALA A 69 -24.33 -20.89 14.30
CA ALA A 69 -24.90 -22.14 14.79
C ALA A 69 -24.33 -23.33 13.99
N ASP A 70 -24.13 -24.48 14.65
CA ASP A 70 -23.50 -25.67 14.06
C ASP A 70 -24.10 -26.06 12.70
N GLN A 71 -25.43 -25.99 12.58
CA GLN A 71 -26.13 -26.30 11.32
C GLN A 71 -25.76 -25.33 10.19
N GLU A 72 -25.61 -24.04 10.46
CA GLU A 72 -25.24 -23.04 9.46
C GLU A 72 -23.76 -23.13 9.10
N VAL A 73 -22.89 -23.35 10.10
CA VAL A 73 -21.46 -23.61 9.88
C VAL A 73 -21.28 -24.85 9.01
N PHE A 74 -21.96 -25.95 9.34
CA PHE A 74 -21.97 -27.17 8.53
C PHE A 74 -22.47 -26.91 7.11
N ARG A 75 -23.61 -26.21 6.96
CA ARG A 75 -24.18 -25.88 5.65
C ARG A 75 -23.22 -25.06 4.79
N ARG A 76 -22.44 -24.16 5.39
CA ARG A 76 -21.53 -23.25 4.68
C ARG A 76 -20.16 -23.86 4.39
N PHE A 77 -19.62 -24.67 5.31
CA PHE A 77 -18.21 -25.09 5.24
C PHE A 77 -18.01 -26.60 5.00
N CYS A 78 -19.00 -27.47 5.27
CA CYS A 78 -18.88 -28.89 4.97
C CYS A 78 -19.08 -29.15 3.48
N ARG A 79 -18.08 -29.77 2.85
CA ARG A 79 -18.11 -30.13 1.42
C ARG A 79 -18.86 -31.45 1.18
N ASN A 80 -18.74 -32.43 2.08
CA ASN A 80 -19.38 -33.74 1.94
C ASN A 80 -20.56 -33.94 2.90
N LYS A 81 -21.67 -33.26 2.60
CA LYS A 81 -22.87 -33.26 3.45
C LYS A 81 -23.62 -34.59 3.54
N LYS A 82 -23.27 -35.58 2.70
CA LYS A 82 -23.96 -36.89 2.67
C LYS A 82 -23.51 -37.84 3.78
N ASN A 83 -22.25 -37.72 4.23
CA ASN A 83 -21.63 -38.66 5.17
C ASN A 83 -21.33 -38.04 6.53
N GLU A 84 -21.70 -36.79 6.74
CA GLU A 84 -21.42 -36.05 7.96
C GLU A 84 -22.68 -35.36 8.49
N THR A 85 -22.69 -35.15 9.80
CA THR A 85 -23.67 -34.33 10.51
C THR A 85 -22.97 -33.07 11.05
N PRO A 86 -23.72 -32.01 11.41
CA PRO A 86 -23.13 -30.83 12.06
C PRO A 86 -22.27 -31.17 13.28
N ALA A 87 -22.73 -32.10 14.12
CA ALA A 87 -22.02 -32.52 15.33
C ALA A 87 -20.72 -33.29 15.00
N THR A 88 -20.73 -34.19 14.01
CA THR A 88 -19.53 -34.94 13.64
C THR A 88 -18.51 -34.09 12.89
N PHE A 89 -18.97 -33.13 12.09
CA PHE A 89 -18.11 -32.19 11.37
C PHE A 89 -17.26 -31.32 12.31
N LEU A 90 -17.86 -30.85 13.41
CA LEU A 90 -17.18 -30.00 14.40
C LEU A 90 -16.48 -30.79 15.53
N LYS A 91 -16.59 -32.12 15.58
CA LYS A 91 -15.90 -32.94 16.61
C LYS A 91 -14.38 -32.94 16.47
N SER A 92 -13.85 -32.74 15.26
CA SER A 92 -12.40 -32.59 15.02
C SER A 92 -11.96 -31.14 15.22
N ALA A 93 -12.11 -30.62 16.44
CA ALA A 93 -11.78 -29.24 16.80
C ALA A 93 -10.34 -28.81 16.40
N GLU A 94 -9.43 -29.79 16.26
CA GLU A 94 -8.02 -29.61 15.90
C GLU A 94 -7.74 -29.79 14.40
N SER A 95 -8.76 -30.02 13.56
CA SER A 95 -8.54 -30.01 12.11
C SER A 95 -7.97 -28.66 11.68
N ASP A 96 -6.86 -28.68 10.95
CA ASP A 96 -6.24 -27.48 10.39
C ASP A 96 -7.24 -26.61 9.64
N TYR A 97 -8.23 -27.22 8.97
CA TYR A 97 -9.28 -26.50 8.27
C TYR A 97 -10.23 -25.74 9.21
N ILE A 98 -10.58 -26.33 10.36
CA ILE A 98 -11.40 -25.65 11.38
C ILE A 98 -10.61 -24.48 11.97
N VAL A 99 -9.35 -24.70 12.34
CA VAL A 99 -8.52 -23.69 13.02
C VAL A 99 -8.14 -22.53 12.10
N SER A 100 -7.76 -22.82 10.85
CA SER A 100 -7.24 -21.80 9.93
C SER A 100 -8.30 -21.11 9.07
N VAL A 101 -9.47 -21.73 8.86
CA VAL A 101 -10.51 -21.20 7.96
C VAL A 101 -11.82 -20.90 8.69
N ILE A 102 -12.40 -21.91 9.37
CA ILE A 102 -13.76 -21.80 9.91
C ILE A 102 -13.79 -20.91 11.15
N LYS A 103 -12.92 -21.18 12.13
CA LYS A 103 -12.89 -20.45 13.40
C LYS A 103 -12.64 -18.95 13.18
N PRO A 104 -11.68 -18.49 12.36
CA PRO A 104 -11.50 -17.06 12.09
C PRO A 104 -12.73 -16.41 11.42
N ALA A 105 -13.46 -17.14 10.57
CA ALA A 105 -14.69 -16.63 9.97
C ALA A 105 -15.81 -16.49 11.02
N VAL A 106 -15.94 -17.45 11.92
CA VAL A 106 -16.90 -17.41 13.03
C VAL A 106 -16.57 -16.30 14.03
N GLU A 107 -15.29 -16.17 14.43
CA GLU A 107 -14.85 -15.11 15.35
C GLU A 107 -15.18 -13.70 14.81
N LYS A 108 -15.05 -13.46 13.50
CA LYS A 108 -15.49 -12.20 12.87
C LYS A 108 -16.99 -11.93 13.07
N MET A 109 -17.82 -12.97 12.93
CA MET A 109 -19.26 -12.86 13.13
C MET A 109 -19.60 -12.65 14.61
N VAL A 110 -18.93 -13.36 15.52
CA VAL A 110 -19.08 -13.17 16.98
C VAL A 110 -18.69 -11.74 17.38
N SER A 111 -17.56 -11.22 16.88
CA SER A 111 -17.15 -9.84 17.13
C SER A 111 -18.19 -8.83 16.65
N GLU A 112 -18.80 -9.04 15.48
CA GLU A 112 -19.87 -8.15 14.98
C GLU A 112 -21.11 -8.22 15.89
N VAL A 113 -21.50 -9.43 16.35
CA VAL A 113 -22.58 -9.60 17.32
C VAL A 113 -22.30 -8.83 18.62
N LEU A 114 -21.08 -8.89 19.14
CA LEU A 114 -20.67 -8.15 20.34
C LEU A 114 -20.75 -6.64 20.14
N PHE A 115 -20.29 -6.10 19.00
CA PHE A 115 -20.44 -4.68 18.69
C PHE A 115 -21.91 -4.25 18.57
N GLN A 116 -22.76 -5.06 17.93
CA GLN A 116 -24.20 -4.78 17.85
C GLN A 116 -24.85 -4.80 19.25
N ALA A 117 -24.53 -5.79 20.08
CA ALA A 117 -25.01 -5.88 21.45
C ALA A 117 -24.57 -4.69 22.31
N MET A 118 -23.31 -4.26 22.17
CA MET A 118 -22.76 -3.07 22.82
C MET A 118 -23.53 -1.81 22.42
N ALA A 119 -23.74 -1.59 21.11
CA ALA A 119 -24.46 -0.43 20.59
C ALA A 119 -25.92 -0.38 21.04
N LEU A 120 -26.56 -1.55 21.18
CA LEU A 120 -27.94 -1.70 21.63
C LEU A 120 -28.10 -1.68 23.16
N GLY A 121 -27.01 -1.72 23.94
CA GLY A 121 -27.05 -1.83 25.39
C GLY A 121 -27.67 -3.16 25.87
N VAL A 122 -27.43 -4.25 25.14
CA VAL A 122 -27.89 -5.59 25.53
C VAL A 122 -27.01 -6.12 26.65
N LEU A 123 -27.64 -6.61 27.73
CA LEU A 123 -26.92 -7.24 28.83
C LEU A 123 -26.30 -8.56 28.37
N VAL A 124 -25.04 -8.80 28.75
CA VAL A 124 -24.30 -10.00 28.39
C VAL A 124 -24.07 -10.85 29.63
N PHE A 125 -24.16 -12.17 29.51
CA PHE A 125 -23.90 -13.11 30.60
C PHE A 125 -23.08 -14.30 30.09
N MET A 126 -22.32 -14.94 30.98
CA MET A 126 -21.75 -16.25 30.67
C MET A 126 -22.85 -17.32 30.69
N ARG A 127 -22.80 -18.25 29.74
CA ARG A 127 -23.70 -19.40 29.71
C ARG A 127 -23.24 -20.43 30.73
N GLU A 128 -24.04 -20.60 31.77
CA GLU A 128 -23.94 -21.72 32.71
C GLU A 128 -24.96 -22.82 32.41
N ASP A 129 -24.83 -23.99 33.04
CA ASP A 129 -25.76 -25.12 32.91
C ASP A 129 -27.12 -24.89 33.61
N THR A 130 -27.35 -23.69 34.13
CA THR A 130 -28.61 -23.27 34.75
C THR A 130 -29.60 -22.72 33.73
N ARG A 131 -30.87 -22.62 34.11
CA ARG A 131 -31.92 -21.94 33.30
C ARG A 131 -32.08 -20.47 33.66
N SER A 132 -31.25 -19.93 34.53
CA SER A 132 -31.38 -18.58 35.04
C SER A 132 -30.04 -17.85 35.05
N VAL A 133 -30.07 -16.56 34.76
CA VAL A 133 -28.92 -15.67 34.93
C VAL A 133 -29.31 -14.55 35.89
N TYR A 134 -28.35 -14.08 36.68
CA TYR A 134 -28.60 -13.05 37.69
C TYR A 134 -28.02 -11.72 37.20
N LEU A 135 -28.76 -10.64 37.40
CA LEU A 135 -28.37 -9.29 36.97
C LEU A 135 -27.00 -8.86 37.54
N GLY A 136 -26.63 -9.34 38.73
CA GLY A 136 -25.32 -9.09 39.33
C GLY A 136 -24.14 -9.72 38.58
N ASP A 137 -24.40 -10.75 37.77
CA ASP A 137 -23.40 -11.44 36.96
C ASP A 137 -23.32 -10.89 35.53
N ALA A 138 -24.00 -9.77 35.26
CA ALA A 138 -23.97 -9.13 33.95
C ALA A 138 -22.54 -8.68 33.63
N ILE A 139 -22.07 -9.05 32.44
CA ILE A 139 -20.78 -8.66 31.90
C ILE A 139 -20.91 -7.28 31.26
N GLY A 140 -20.08 -6.34 31.68
CA GLY A 140 -20.03 -5.00 31.12
C GLY A 140 -19.25 -4.93 29.80
N PHE A 141 -19.46 -3.86 29.02
CA PHE A 141 -18.58 -3.50 27.90
C PHE A 141 -17.59 -2.41 28.34
N ALA A 142 -16.37 -2.44 27.78
CA ALA A 142 -15.47 -1.30 27.82
C ALA A 142 -16.02 -0.18 26.93
N GLU A 143 -15.89 1.08 27.35
CA GLU A 143 -16.43 2.21 26.58
C GLU A 143 -15.63 2.52 25.31
N LYS A 144 -14.31 2.31 25.36
CA LYS A 144 -13.38 2.54 24.25
C LYS A 144 -12.49 1.33 24.03
N ALA A 145 -11.90 1.28 22.84
CA ALA A 145 -10.92 0.27 22.51
C ALA A 145 -9.74 0.31 23.48
N ALA A 146 -9.37 -0.86 24.00
CA ALA A 146 -8.14 -1.04 24.76
C ALA A 146 -6.91 -0.84 23.87
N GLY A 147 -5.86 -0.28 24.47
CA GLY A 147 -4.54 -0.11 23.89
C GLY A 147 -3.57 -1.19 24.34
N THR A 148 -2.45 -1.30 23.64
CA THR A 148 -1.37 -2.22 23.98
C THR A 148 -0.03 -1.52 23.92
N THR A 149 0.86 -1.82 24.85
CA THR A 149 2.25 -1.37 24.84
C THR A 149 3.16 -2.57 24.97
N MET A 150 4.16 -2.67 24.10
CA MET A 150 5.19 -3.70 24.14
C MET A 150 6.47 -3.12 24.73
N LYS A 151 6.91 -3.65 25.86
CA LYS A 151 8.21 -3.30 26.44
C LYS A 151 9.23 -4.37 26.09
N PHE A 152 10.34 -3.96 25.51
CA PHE A 152 11.48 -4.83 25.20
C PHE A 152 12.71 -4.30 25.94
N ALA A 153 13.32 -5.12 26.78
CA ALA A 153 14.61 -4.82 27.41
C ALA A 153 15.68 -5.80 26.93
N ARG A 154 16.64 -5.29 26.16
CA ARG A 154 17.80 -6.05 25.67
C ARG A 154 18.89 -6.09 26.74
N ARG A 155 19.46 -7.28 26.94
CA ARG A 155 20.61 -7.57 27.82
C ARG A 155 21.52 -8.57 27.11
N ASP A 156 22.71 -8.83 27.65
CA ASP A 156 23.68 -9.77 27.07
C ASP A 156 23.11 -11.20 26.91
N GLU A 157 22.24 -11.62 27.82
CA GLU A 157 21.65 -12.96 27.82
C GLU A 157 20.52 -13.11 26.78
N GLY A 158 19.88 -11.99 26.39
CA GLY A 158 18.72 -11.98 25.51
C GLY A 158 17.80 -10.77 25.72
N ILE A 159 16.52 -10.93 25.36
CA ILE A 159 15.50 -9.87 25.44
C ILE A 159 14.40 -10.28 26.42
N ASP A 160 14.13 -9.44 27.39
CA ASP A 160 12.92 -9.50 28.21
C ASP A 160 11.79 -8.75 27.49
N TYR A 161 10.74 -9.47 27.11
CA TYR A 161 9.55 -8.92 26.46
C TYR A 161 8.36 -8.92 27.42
N GLN A 162 7.68 -7.78 27.55
CA GLN A 162 6.43 -7.63 28.29
C GLN A 162 5.35 -7.01 27.39
N LEU A 163 4.13 -7.52 27.50
CA LEU A 163 2.94 -6.95 26.85
C LEU A 163 2.05 -6.35 27.94
N MET A 164 1.81 -5.04 27.85
CA MET A 164 0.89 -4.32 28.71
C MET A 164 -0.38 -4.00 27.93
N LEU A 165 -1.53 -4.18 28.57
CA LEU A 165 -2.83 -3.81 28.01
C LEU A 165 -3.41 -2.67 28.85
N HIS A 166 -3.94 -1.66 28.18
CA HIS A 166 -4.43 -0.43 28.81
C HIS A 166 -5.87 -0.17 28.40
N SER A 167 -6.67 0.31 29.33
CA SER A 167 -8.04 0.77 29.06
C SER A 167 -8.23 2.19 29.59
N MET A 168 -9.41 2.78 29.38
CA MET A 168 -9.75 4.06 30.01
C MET A 168 -9.78 3.98 31.55
N GLU A 169 -9.95 2.78 32.10
CA GLU A 169 -10.10 2.55 33.55
C GLU A 169 -8.76 2.23 34.22
N GLY A 170 -7.68 2.13 33.43
CA GLY A 170 -6.34 1.77 33.87
C GLY A 170 -5.79 0.53 33.16
N ASP A 171 -4.69 0.03 33.70
CA ASP A 171 -3.97 -1.13 33.18
C ASP A 171 -4.70 -2.44 33.49
N LEU A 172 -4.75 -3.35 32.51
CA LEU A 172 -5.34 -4.67 32.68
C LEU A 172 -4.24 -5.66 33.09
N LEU A 173 -4.27 -6.10 34.35
CA LEU A 173 -3.31 -7.06 34.91
C LEU A 173 -3.71 -8.49 34.54
N ILE A 174 -3.56 -8.81 33.26
CA ILE A 174 -3.96 -10.10 32.69
C ILE A 174 -3.30 -11.29 33.39
N ARG A 175 -4.12 -12.27 33.75
CA ARG A 175 -3.70 -13.57 34.30
C ARG A 175 -4.72 -14.62 33.88
N GLU A 176 -4.29 -15.87 33.72
CA GLU A 176 -5.13 -16.97 33.25
C GLU A 176 -6.46 -17.12 34.01
N LYS A 177 -6.50 -16.86 35.32
CA LYS A 177 -7.72 -16.95 36.15
C LYS A 177 -8.74 -15.84 35.93
N HIS A 178 -8.32 -14.71 35.38
CA HIS A 178 -9.12 -13.48 35.27
C HIS A 178 -9.34 -13.05 33.83
N THR A 179 -8.81 -13.80 32.86
CA THR A 179 -8.77 -13.37 31.45
C THR A 179 -9.15 -14.51 30.52
N GLU A 180 -10.17 -14.28 29.71
CA GLU A 180 -10.55 -15.20 28.63
C GLU A 180 -10.49 -14.48 27.28
N ILE A 181 -9.90 -15.14 26.28
CA ILE A 181 -9.92 -14.66 24.89
C ILE A 181 -11.25 -15.11 24.28
N ILE A 182 -12.13 -14.14 24.00
CA ILE A 182 -13.44 -14.38 23.38
C ILE A 182 -13.28 -14.57 21.87
N THR A 183 -12.55 -13.67 21.22
CA THR A 183 -12.15 -13.78 19.81
C THR A 183 -10.71 -13.32 19.61
N SER A 184 -10.02 -13.93 18.66
CA SER A 184 -8.61 -13.64 18.38
C SER A 184 -8.45 -12.42 17.46
N TYR A 185 -9.21 -12.37 16.37
CA TYR A 185 -9.14 -11.29 15.38
C TYR A 185 -10.49 -11.10 14.62
N PRO A 186 -11.22 -9.99 14.86
CA PRO A 186 -10.92 -8.89 15.78
C PRO A 186 -10.83 -9.35 17.24
N ALA A 187 -9.98 -8.69 18.02
CA ALA A 187 -9.68 -9.11 19.39
C ALA A 187 -10.75 -8.65 20.40
N TRP A 188 -11.28 -9.62 21.16
CA TRP A 188 -12.12 -9.40 22.33
C TRP A 188 -11.60 -10.21 23.53
N LEU A 189 -11.45 -9.56 24.67
CA LEU A 189 -11.05 -10.19 25.94
C LEU A 189 -12.13 -9.98 26.99
N LEU A 190 -12.47 -11.03 27.72
CA LEU A 190 -13.21 -10.93 28.98
C LEU A 190 -12.18 -10.82 30.12
N TYR A 191 -12.17 -9.69 30.82
CA TYR A 191 -11.29 -9.43 31.96
C TYR A 191 -12.11 -8.83 33.12
N ASP A 192 -12.04 -9.44 34.31
CA ASP A 192 -12.77 -9.04 35.52
C ASP A 192 -14.23 -8.61 35.24
N ASN A 193 -15.00 -9.52 34.62
CA ASN A 193 -16.42 -9.34 34.27
C ASN A 193 -16.72 -8.19 33.27
N ARG A 194 -15.74 -7.80 32.44
CA ARG A 194 -15.94 -6.84 31.36
C ARG A 194 -15.30 -7.28 30.05
N LEU A 195 -15.96 -6.94 28.94
CA LEU A 195 -15.51 -7.19 27.58
C LEU A 195 -14.73 -5.99 27.04
N TYR A 196 -13.45 -6.22 26.73
CA TYR A 196 -12.55 -5.26 26.10
C TYR A 196 -12.35 -5.62 24.64
N PHE A 197 -12.52 -4.65 23.75
CA PHE A 197 -12.19 -4.77 22.33
C PHE A 197 -10.94 -3.95 22.01
N PHE A 198 -10.24 -4.30 20.94
CA PHE A 198 -8.99 -3.63 20.53
C PHE A 198 -9.10 -3.07 19.11
N LYS A 199 -8.11 -2.25 18.73
CA LYS A 199 -7.96 -1.80 17.34
C LYS A 199 -7.83 -3.00 16.38
N LYS A 200 -8.26 -2.80 15.13
CA LYS A 200 -8.41 -3.87 14.13
C LYS A 200 -7.12 -4.65 13.83
N ASP A 201 -5.95 -4.12 14.15
CA ASP A 201 -4.63 -4.71 13.89
C ASP A 201 -4.08 -5.55 15.05
N PHE A 202 -4.78 -5.60 16.19
CA PHE A 202 -4.38 -6.41 17.33
C PHE A 202 -4.94 -7.83 17.26
N ASP A 203 -4.06 -8.82 17.45
CA ASP A 203 -4.40 -10.25 17.55
C ASP A 203 -4.29 -10.67 19.03
N ALA A 204 -5.43 -11.05 19.63
CA ALA A 204 -5.48 -11.45 21.03
C ALA A 204 -4.67 -12.72 21.33
N ASN A 205 -4.29 -13.52 20.33
CA ASN A 205 -3.37 -14.65 20.54
C ASN A 205 -2.01 -14.20 21.09
N LYS A 206 -1.61 -12.94 20.85
CA LYS A 206 -0.39 -12.35 21.45
C LYS A 206 -0.45 -12.26 22.96
N VAL A 207 -1.65 -12.29 23.56
CA VAL A 207 -1.88 -12.25 25.00
C VAL A 207 -1.57 -13.61 25.65
N LYS A 208 -1.77 -14.73 24.92
CA LYS A 208 -1.66 -16.09 25.47
C LYS A 208 -0.38 -16.38 26.26
N PRO A 209 0.83 -16.03 25.76
CA PRO A 209 2.05 -16.28 26.51
C PRO A 209 2.12 -15.51 27.84
N PHE A 210 1.42 -14.37 27.92
CA PHE A 210 1.44 -13.48 29.08
C PHE A 210 0.41 -13.84 30.16
N LEU A 211 -0.53 -14.74 29.86
CA LEU A 211 -1.51 -15.21 30.84
C LEU A 211 -0.87 -15.99 32.00
N LYS A 212 0.30 -16.59 31.75
CA LYS A 212 1.06 -17.41 32.73
C LYS A 212 2.24 -16.66 33.34
N SER A 213 2.84 -15.73 32.61
CA SER A 213 4.02 -14.97 33.03
C SER A 213 3.92 -13.55 32.53
N ASN A 214 4.26 -12.57 33.36
CA ASN A 214 4.22 -11.16 32.96
C ASN A 214 5.31 -10.80 31.92
N SER A 215 6.28 -11.70 31.69
CA SER A 215 7.34 -11.52 30.71
C SER A 215 7.71 -12.83 30.01
N ILE A 216 8.18 -12.70 28.77
CA ILE A 216 8.77 -13.77 27.97
C ILE A 216 10.24 -13.43 27.78
N PHE A 217 11.11 -14.41 28.01
CA PHE A 217 12.53 -14.29 27.71
C PHE A 217 12.84 -14.84 26.30
N ILE A 218 13.53 -14.05 25.49
CA ILE A 218 14.00 -14.41 24.14
C ILE A 218 15.52 -14.57 24.20
N PRO A 219 16.08 -15.79 24.03
CA PRO A 219 17.52 -16.00 24.11
C PRO A 219 18.31 -15.23 23.04
N ALA A 220 19.53 -14.77 23.37
CA ALA A 220 20.41 -14.01 22.48
C ALA A 220 20.58 -14.60 21.06
N LYS A 221 20.63 -15.94 20.93
CA LYS A 221 20.73 -16.63 19.63
C LYS A 221 19.56 -16.33 18.66
N MET A 222 18.41 -15.91 19.18
CA MET A 222 17.22 -15.55 18.39
C MET A 222 17.06 -14.04 18.20
N GLU A 223 17.89 -13.23 18.86
CA GLU A 223 17.76 -11.78 18.95
C GLU A 223 17.62 -11.11 17.57
N LYS A 224 18.58 -11.34 16.68
CA LYS A 224 18.62 -10.73 15.35
C LYS A 224 17.35 -11.00 14.53
N ASP A 225 16.85 -12.23 14.60
CA ASP A 225 15.63 -12.63 13.94
C ASP A 225 14.39 -12.02 14.60
N TYR A 226 14.42 -11.89 15.93
CA TYR A 226 13.35 -11.30 16.72
C TYR A 226 13.21 -9.79 16.45
N PHE A 227 14.32 -9.05 16.42
CA PHE A 227 14.37 -7.65 16.04
C PHE A 227 13.78 -7.41 14.65
N ARG A 228 14.23 -8.19 13.66
CA ARG A 228 13.79 -8.07 12.27
C ARG A 228 12.31 -8.39 12.06
N LYS A 229 11.80 -9.46 12.68
CA LYS A 229 10.46 -10.01 12.39
C LYS A 229 9.37 -9.47 13.33
N TYR A 230 9.67 -9.31 14.62
CA TYR A 230 8.68 -9.00 15.66
C TYR A 230 8.79 -7.57 16.18
N ILE A 231 9.98 -7.15 16.64
CA ILE A 231 10.16 -5.80 17.21
C ILE A 231 9.93 -4.74 16.13
N ARG A 232 10.45 -4.92 14.91
CA ARG A 232 10.20 -4.01 13.77
C ARG A 232 8.70 -3.76 13.50
N LYS A 233 7.85 -4.79 13.63
CA LYS A 233 6.40 -4.64 13.46
C LYS A 233 5.78 -3.87 14.63
N SER A 234 6.26 -4.13 15.84
CA SER A 234 5.83 -3.43 17.05
C SER A 234 6.18 -1.94 17.00
N VAL A 235 7.41 -1.61 16.60
CA VAL A 235 7.90 -0.23 16.44
C VAL A 235 7.05 0.54 15.42
N ARG A 236 6.65 -0.12 14.32
CA ARG A 236 5.75 0.49 13.31
C ARG A 236 4.41 0.92 13.92
N GLY A 237 3.86 0.13 14.85
CA GLY A 237 2.60 0.44 15.53
C GLY A 237 2.71 1.59 16.53
N GLY A 238 3.92 1.95 16.97
CA GLY A 238 4.18 3.13 17.82
C GLY A 238 4.04 2.93 19.32
N ASN A 239 3.57 1.77 19.80
CA ASN A 239 3.42 1.51 21.22
C ASN A 239 4.55 0.62 21.76
N VAL A 240 5.78 1.12 21.70
CA VAL A 240 6.98 0.38 22.16
C VAL A 240 7.74 1.17 23.20
N ILE A 241 8.09 0.50 24.29
CA ILE A 241 9.10 0.95 25.25
C ILE A 241 10.37 0.14 24.98
N ALA A 242 11.45 0.83 24.60
CA ALA A 242 12.72 0.22 24.27
C ALA A 242 13.74 0.49 25.40
N GLU A 243 14.38 -0.57 25.88
CA GLU A 243 15.55 -0.51 26.77
C GLU A 243 16.67 -1.34 26.13
N GLY A 244 17.87 -0.76 26.01
CA GLY A 244 19.04 -1.43 25.39
C GLY A 244 19.08 -1.39 23.86
N PHE A 245 18.25 -0.57 23.21
CA PHE A 245 18.30 -0.22 21.79
C PHE A 245 17.51 1.07 21.54
N ASP A 246 17.80 1.75 20.42
CA ASP A 246 17.20 3.05 20.13
C ASP A 246 16.09 2.97 19.08
N ILE A 247 15.09 3.85 19.23
CA ILE A 247 14.07 4.14 18.22
C ILE A 247 14.14 5.64 17.95
N ILE A 248 14.57 6.00 16.75
CA ILE A 248 14.73 7.39 16.32
C ILE A 248 13.60 7.73 15.35
N ASP A 249 12.77 8.69 15.72
CA ASP A 249 11.75 9.25 14.84
C ASP A 249 12.37 10.26 13.87
N LEU A 250 12.04 10.17 12.58
CA LEU A 250 12.56 11.02 11.51
C LEU A 250 11.41 11.59 10.67
N TRP A 251 11.45 12.89 10.37
CA TRP A 251 10.48 13.58 9.50
C TRP A 251 11.18 14.22 8.29
N PRO A 252 11.80 13.44 7.40
CA PRO A 252 12.51 13.98 6.25
C PRO A 252 11.53 14.49 5.17
N ASP A 253 12.02 15.40 4.33
CA ASP A 253 11.30 15.82 3.13
C ASP A 253 11.28 14.70 2.07
N PRO A 254 10.16 14.49 1.36
CA PRO A 254 10.10 13.52 0.28
C PRO A 254 10.84 14.02 -0.97
N GLU A 255 11.67 13.16 -1.54
CA GLU A 255 12.14 13.30 -2.92
C GLU A 255 11.18 12.54 -3.85
N ALA A 256 10.56 13.24 -4.81
CA ALA A 256 9.60 12.64 -5.72
C ALA A 256 10.29 11.98 -6.93
N GLN A 257 9.94 10.73 -7.18
CA GLN A 257 10.47 9.94 -8.28
C GLN A 257 9.33 9.43 -9.17
N LEU A 258 9.48 9.59 -10.49
CA LEU A 258 8.58 9.08 -11.51
C LEU A 258 9.27 7.95 -12.27
N SER A 259 8.58 6.82 -12.38
CA SER A 259 9.09 5.61 -13.02
C SER A 259 8.26 5.30 -14.26
N PHE A 260 8.87 5.26 -15.45
CA PHE A 260 8.17 4.84 -16.66
C PHE A 260 7.94 3.33 -16.67
N GLU A 261 6.66 2.94 -16.69
CA GLU A 261 6.21 1.54 -16.68
C GLU A 261 4.78 1.39 -17.21
N TYR A 262 4.34 0.14 -17.40
CA TYR A 262 2.95 -0.14 -17.74
C TYR A 262 2.06 -0.12 -16.51
N ASN A 263 0.89 0.49 -16.65
CA ASN A 263 -0.20 0.35 -15.68
C ASN A 263 -0.87 -1.04 -15.79
N PRO A 264 -1.78 -1.42 -14.87
CA PRO A 264 -2.51 -2.69 -14.92
C PRO A 264 -3.34 -2.93 -16.19
N PHE A 265 -3.55 -1.90 -17.02
CA PHE A 265 -4.23 -1.99 -18.33
C PHE A 265 -3.24 -2.09 -19.50
N PHE A 266 -1.95 -2.34 -19.24
CA PHE A 266 -0.87 -2.41 -20.23
C PHE A 266 -0.70 -1.14 -21.06
N ARG A 267 -0.97 0.03 -20.45
CA ARG A 267 -0.77 1.34 -21.09
C ARG A 267 0.43 2.08 -20.48
N PRO A 268 1.18 2.86 -21.26
CA PRO A 268 2.31 3.63 -20.76
C PRO A 268 1.88 4.62 -19.67
N SER A 269 2.64 4.65 -18.58
CA SER A 269 2.36 5.49 -17.40
C SER A 269 3.62 5.84 -16.62
N LEU A 270 3.53 6.86 -15.78
CA LEU A 270 4.52 7.17 -14.75
C LEU A 270 3.98 6.76 -13.39
N THR A 271 4.71 5.91 -12.68
CA THR A 271 4.42 5.58 -11.28
C THR A 271 5.15 6.53 -10.36
N LEU A 272 4.40 7.23 -9.52
CA LEU A 272 4.90 8.15 -8.51
C LEU A 272 5.33 7.39 -7.26
N SER A 273 6.59 7.55 -6.90
CA SER A 273 7.20 7.09 -5.66
C SER A 273 7.85 8.25 -4.92
N PHE A 274 8.04 8.08 -3.62
CA PHE A 274 8.78 9.01 -2.78
C PHE A 274 9.97 8.31 -2.15
N ILE A 275 11.09 9.00 -2.06
CA ILE A 275 12.26 8.55 -1.34
C ILE A 275 12.35 9.34 -0.04
N TYR A 276 12.36 8.61 1.08
CA TYR A 276 12.56 9.17 2.41
C TYR A 276 13.80 8.54 3.04
N SER A 277 14.84 9.33 3.31
CA SER A 277 16.12 8.84 3.86
C SER A 277 16.67 7.61 3.09
N GLY A 278 16.62 7.66 1.76
CA GLY A 278 17.08 6.57 0.88
C GLY A 278 16.13 5.37 0.77
N LYS A 279 14.94 5.41 1.38
CA LYS A 279 13.91 4.36 1.26
C LYS A 279 12.83 4.79 0.28
N ARG A 280 12.72 4.09 -0.85
CA ARG A 280 11.65 4.28 -1.83
C ARG A 280 10.34 3.66 -1.34
N VAL A 281 9.26 4.42 -1.50
CA VAL A 281 7.88 4.00 -1.23
C VAL A 281 6.98 4.48 -2.36
N GLU A 282 6.16 3.61 -2.94
CA GLU A 282 5.14 4.06 -3.90
C GLU A 282 4.11 4.95 -3.21
N ALA A 283 3.65 5.99 -3.90
CA ALA A 283 2.60 6.88 -3.40
C ALA A 283 1.31 6.11 -3.04
N SER A 284 1.04 5.01 -3.76
CA SER A 284 -0.09 4.10 -3.57
C SER A 284 -0.05 3.30 -2.26
N ARG A 285 1.14 3.14 -1.66
CA ARG A 285 1.33 2.22 -0.53
C ARG A 285 0.65 2.78 0.71
N PRO A 286 -0.19 1.99 1.42
CA PRO A 286 -0.84 2.46 2.64
C PRO A 286 0.13 2.62 3.81
N GLY A 287 -0.22 3.51 4.74
CA GLY A 287 0.50 3.77 5.98
C GLY A 287 1.50 4.92 5.86
N ASN A 288 1.63 5.68 6.94
CA ASN A 288 2.40 6.92 7.00
C ASN A 288 3.79 6.74 7.64
N VAL A 289 4.23 5.51 7.92
CA VAL A 289 5.48 5.23 8.62
C VAL A 289 6.26 4.09 7.95
N ILE A 290 7.52 4.35 7.65
CA ILE A 290 8.52 3.36 7.25
C ILE A 290 9.40 3.08 8.49
N VAL A 291 9.58 1.81 8.82
CA VAL A 291 10.51 1.41 9.89
C VAL A 291 11.69 0.70 9.27
N ASP A 292 12.89 1.25 9.43
CA ASP A 292 14.15 0.62 9.06
C ASP A 292 14.90 0.13 10.30
N LEU A 293 15.66 -0.95 10.15
CA LEU A 293 16.51 -1.48 11.21
C LEU A 293 17.95 -1.41 10.75
N LEU A 294 18.74 -0.63 11.47
CA LEU A 294 20.19 -0.55 11.32
C LEU A 294 20.84 -1.39 12.42
N ILE A 295 21.85 -2.16 12.06
CA ILE A 295 22.66 -2.94 12.99
C ILE A 295 24.11 -2.51 12.78
N LYS A 296 24.72 -1.91 13.79
CA LYS A 296 26.11 -1.43 13.78
C LYS A 296 26.76 -1.81 15.10
N ASP A 297 27.96 -2.39 15.05
CA ASP A 297 28.74 -2.74 16.25
C ASP A 297 27.95 -3.55 17.31
N ASP A 298 27.09 -4.45 16.85
CA ASP A 298 26.16 -5.25 17.67
C ASP A 298 25.11 -4.44 18.45
N GLU A 299 24.87 -3.20 18.04
CA GLU A 299 23.77 -2.36 18.50
C GLU A 299 22.64 -2.31 17.46
N TYR A 300 21.41 -2.23 17.96
CA TYR A 300 20.21 -2.17 17.15
C TYR A 300 19.63 -0.76 17.20
N HIS A 301 19.37 -0.21 16.02
CA HIS A 301 18.88 1.15 15.86
C HIS A 301 17.70 1.13 14.91
N PHE A 302 16.49 1.38 15.43
CA PHE A 302 15.31 1.56 14.59
C PHE A 302 15.19 3.01 14.15
N GLN A 303 14.97 3.22 12.86
CA GLN A 303 14.56 4.51 12.33
C GLN A 303 13.09 4.44 11.93
N LYS A 304 12.27 5.30 12.55
CA LYS A 304 10.85 5.44 12.26
C LYS A 304 10.65 6.70 11.43
N ILE A 305 10.57 6.51 10.12
CA ILE A 305 10.52 7.56 9.12
C ILE A 305 9.06 7.86 8.80
N TYR A 306 8.60 9.07 9.12
CA TYR A 306 7.23 9.52 8.87
C TYR A 306 7.11 10.14 7.48
N ARG A 307 6.09 9.69 6.75
CA ARG A 307 5.68 10.25 5.47
C ARG A 307 4.88 11.52 5.70
N SER A 308 5.00 12.46 4.77
CA SER A 308 4.29 13.74 4.83
C SER A 308 3.19 13.79 3.77
N ASP A 309 1.98 13.34 4.12
CA ASP A 309 0.83 13.27 3.21
C ASP A 309 0.58 14.61 2.48
N ASP A 310 0.70 15.75 3.16
CA ASP A 310 0.52 17.08 2.56
C ASP A 310 1.56 17.38 1.45
N LYS A 311 2.81 16.96 1.65
CA LYS A 311 3.90 17.17 0.67
C LYS A 311 3.75 16.21 -0.49
N GLU A 312 3.36 14.96 -0.23
CA GLU A 312 3.05 13.97 -1.27
C GLU A 312 1.87 14.44 -2.15
N ALA A 313 0.82 15.00 -1.54
CA ALA A 313 -0.32 15.58 -2.25
C ALA A 313 0.10 16.74 -3.16
N ALA A 314 0.96 17.64 -2.69
CA ALA A 314 1.46 18.75 -3.50
C ALA A 314 2.20 18.30 -4.77
N PHE A 315 2.89 17.16 -4.75
CA PHE A 315 3.48 16.59 -5.96
C PHE A 315 2.42 16.02 -6.92
N SER A 316 1.35 15.43 -6.40
CA SER A 316 0.23 14.99 -7.23
C SER A 316 -0.44 16.16 -7.94
N ASP A 317 -0.63 17.29 -7.26
CA ASP A 317 -1.19 18.52 -7.84
C ASP A 317 -0.31 19.09 -8.97
N LYS A 318 1.02 19.02 -8.83
CA LYS A 318 1.96 19.41 -9.89
C LYS A 318 1.79 18.55 -11.14
N LEU A 319 1.65 17.22 -11.01
CA LEU A 319 1.42 16.34 -12.17
C LEU A 319 0.09 16.65 -12.85
N GLN A 320 -0.95 16.94 -12.08
CA GLN A 320 -2.25 17.35 -12.61
C GLN A 320 -2.16 18.68 -13.37
N THR A 321 -1.38 19.64 -12.85
CA THR A 321 -1.13 20.93 -13.51
C THR A 321 -0.34 20.77 -14.82
N LEU A 322 0.51 19.74 -14.92
CA LEU A 322 1.20 19.36 -16.17
C LEU A 322 0.28 18.61 -17.16
N GLY A 323 -1.02 18.50 -16.88
CA GLY A 323 -2.01 17.87 -17.76
C GLY A 323 -2.11 16.34 -17.62
N MET A 324 -1.41 15.74 -16.65
CA MET A 324 -1.54 14.31 -16.38
C MET A 324 -2.81 14.01 -15.59
N LYS A 325 -3.33 12.79 -15.77
CA LYS A 325 -4.45 12.24 -15.01
C LYS A 325 -4.00 11.03 -14.20
N SER A 326 -4.52 10.91 -13.00
CA SER A 326 -4.38 9.68 -12.23
C SER A 326 -5.26 8.59 -12.86
N VAL A 327 -4.62 7.52 -13.34
CA VAL A 327 -5.28 6.37 -13.99
C VAL A 327 -5.43 5.16 -13.08
N ALA A 328 -4.61 5.11 -12.03
CA ALA A 328 -4.69 4.18 -10.90
C ALA A 328 -3.98 4.81 -9.69
N SER A 329 -4.09 4.20 -8.50
CA SER A 329 -3.42 4.69 -7.30
C SER A 329 -1.93 4.87 -7.52
N GLY A 330 -1.44 6.12 -7.46
CA GLY A 330 -0.04 6.48 -7.67
C GLY A 330 0.45 6.42 -9.13
N GLN A 331 -0.41 6.11 -10.10
CA GLN A 331 -0.05 6.01 -11.52
C GLN A 331 -0.68 7.13 -12.34
N TRP A 332 0.13 7.74 -13.22
CA TRP A 332 -0.19 8.93 -13.97
C TRP A 332 0.03 8.72 -15.47
N SER A 333 -0.90 9.17 -16.30
CA SER A 333 -0.79 9.11 -17.75
C SER A 333 -1.49 10.30 -18.39
N LEU A 334 -1.37 10.44 -19.71
CA LEU A 334 -2.11 11.44 -20.47
C LEU A 334 -3.55 10.97 -20.72
N GLU A 335 -4.46 11.93 -20.95
CA GLU A 335 -5.86 11.65 -21.25
C GLU A 335 -6.06 11.24 -22.73
N ARG A 336 -5.44 10.12 -23.13
CA ARG A 336 -5.55 9.51 -24.47
C ARG A 336 -5.67 7.99 -24.36
N GLN A 337 -6.54 7.37 -25.15
CA GLN A 337 -6.83 5.93 -25.04
C GLN A 337 -5.86 5.05 -25.84
N ASP A 338 -5.23 5.61 -26.86
CA ASP A 338 -4.44 4.96 -27.90
C ASP A 338 -2.96 5.35 -27.86
N LEU A 339 -2.51 5.92 -26.74
CA LEU A 339 -1.17 6.45 -26.57
C LEU A 339 -0.12 5.33 -26.71
N THR A 340 0.79 5.46 -27.68
CA THR A 340 1.91 4.53 -27.82
C THR A 340 3.03 4.83 -26.81
N ASN A 341 3.98 3.90 -26.66
CA ASN A 341 5.13 4.13 -25.79
C ASN A 341 5.97 5.31 -26.29
N GLU A 342 6.18 5.41 -27.59
CA GLU A 342 6.99 6.44 -28.24
C GLU A 342 6.37 7.83 -28.06
N GLU A 343 5.05 7.96 -28.25
CA GLU A 343 4.33 9.21 -27.98
C GLU A 343 4.45 9.65 -26.50
N PHE A 344 4.35 8.70 -25.56
CA PHE A 344 4.46 9.02 -24.14
C PHE A 344 5.89 9.36 -23.73
N LEU A 345 6.88 8.63 -24.25
CA LEU A 345 8.30 8.89 -24.02
C LEU A 345 8.71 10.24 -24.60
N GLU A 346 8.27 10.57 -25.81
CA GLU A 346 8.49 11.89 -26.40
C GLU A 346 7.85 12.99 -25.55
N TRP A 347 6.63 12.78 -25.03
CA TRP A 347 6.02 13.72 -24.09
C TRP A 347 6.89 13.90 -22.83
N ILE A 348 7.44 12.81 -22.26
CA ILE A 348 8.35 12.88 -21.11
C ILE A 348 9.59 13.69 -21.46
N ASN A 349 10.25 13.42 -22.60
CA ASN A 349 11.44 14.14 -23.03
C ASN A 349 11.16 15.65 -23.26
N ASN A 350 10.05 15.98 -23.90
CA ASN A 350 9.63 17.37 -24.14
C ASN A 350 9.28 18.12 -22.85
N ASN A 351 8.90 17.41 -21.78
CA ASN A 351 8.57 17.98 -20.48
C ASN A 351 9.66 17.74 -19.42
N ALA A 352 10.82 17.18 -19.78
CA ALA A 352 11.87 16.81 -18.83
C ALA A 352 12.35 18.00 -17.99
N ALA A 353 12.58 19.15 -18.62
CA ALA A 353 12.93 20.42 -17.95
C ALA A 353 11.89 20.83 -16.90
N LEU A 354 10.60 20.73 -17.26
CA LEU A 354 9.49 21.08 -16.39
C LEU A 354 9.33 20.09 -15.23
N LEU A 355 9.46 18.80 -15.49
CA LEU A 355 9.42 17.75 -14.47
C LEU A 355 10.55 17.96 -13.45
N LYS A 356 11.78 18.15 -13.92
CA LYS A 356 12.96 18.43 -13.08
C LYS A 356 12.78 19.71 -12.25
N ARG A 357 12.33 20.81 -12.87
CA ARG A 357 12.05 22.08 -12.17
C ARG A 357 10.96 21.94 -11.11
N ASN A 358 10.00 21.05 -11.31
CA ASN A 358 8.95 20.75 -10.33
C ASN A 358 9.40 19.78 -9.21
N GLY A 359 10.64 19.30 -9.26
CA GLY A 359 11.25 18.46 -8.23
C GLY A 359 11.06 16.96 -8.46
N PHE A 360 10.79 16.52 -9.70
CA PHE A 360 10.70 15.11 -10.04
C PHE A 360 12.04 14.58 -10.57
N LEU A 361 12.45 13.42 -10.05
CA LEU A 361 13.46 12.56 -10.65
C LEU A 361 12.76 11.54 -11.55
N VAL A 362 13.11 11.48 -12.84
CA VAL A 362 12.45 10.60 -13.80
C VAL A 362 13.39 9.47 -14.19
N GLU A 363 12.95 8.23 -14.04
CA GLU A 363 13.74 7.03 -14.30
C GLU A 363 12.97 6.02 -15.15
N SER A 364 13.71 5.22 -15.91
CA SER A 364 13.15 4.11 -16.68
C SER A 364 13.16 2.83 -15.86
N ASN A 365 12.00 2.21 -15.68
CA ASN A 365 11.86 0.90 -15.05
C ASN A 365 11.23 -0.10 -16.03
N PHE A 366 11.48 0.11 -17.32
CA PHE A 366 10.86 -0.68 -18.37
C PHE A 366 11.62 -2.01 -18.57
N PRO A 367 10.94 -3.17 -18.54
CA PRO A 367 11.63 -4.46 -18.67
C PRO A 367 12.37 -4.59 -19.99
N GLY A 368 13.68 -4.86 -19.92
CA GLY A 368 14.52 -5.15 -21.09
C GLY A 368 14.91 -3.95 -21.96
N LYS A 369 14.48 -2.73 -21.60
CA LYS A 369 14.88 -1.49 -22.29
C LYS A 369 15.20 -0.40 -21.29
N ASN A 370 16.32 0.29 -21.50
CA ASN A 370 16.70 1.45 -20.72
C ASN A 370 16.39 2.71 -21.51
N TYR A 371 15.21 3.30 -21.32
CA TYR A 371 14.81 4.48 -22.08
C TYR A 371 15.48 5.75 -21.54
N TYR A 372 15.90 6.62 -22.44
CA TYR A 372 16.35 7.96 -22.12
C TYR A 372 15.15 8.89 -21.82
N LEU A 373 15.11 9.49 -20.63
CA LEU A 373 13.98 10.30 -20.13
C LEU A 373 14.38 11.74 -19.79
N GLY A 374 15.39 12.29 -20.46
CA GLY A 374 15.87 13.67 -20.27
C GLY A 374 15.55 14.58 -21.44
N GLU A 375 16.09 15.81 -21.41
CA GLU A 375 15.97 16.75 -22.51
C GLU A 375 16.74 16.27 -23.75
N VAL A 376 16.19 16.55 -24.93
CA VAL A 376 16.77 16.19 -26.22
C VAL A 376 16.93 17.47 -27.01
N SER A 377 18.14 17.70 -27.52
CA SER A 377 18.41 18.83 -28.41
C SER A 377 19.14 18.37 -29.67
N LEU A 378 19.09 19.21 -30.69
CA LEU A 378 19.72 18.96 -31.98
C LEU A 378 20.63 20.13 -32.33
N GLU A 379 21.92 19.87 -32.40
CA GLU A 379 22.91 20.81 -32.90
C GLU A 379 23.07 20.60 -34.41
N GLN A 380 23.07 21.69 -35.19
CA GLN A 380 23.21 21.66 -36.63
C GLN A 380 24.22 22.71 -37.10
N ASP A 381 25.09 22.30 -38.02
CA ASP A 381 26.03 23.16 -38.73
C ASP A 381 26.01 22.83 -40.24
N ILE A 382 25.99 23.85 -41.10
CA ILE A 382 25.94 23.66 -42.55
C ILE A 382 27.06 24.44 -43.22
N ASN A 383 27.89 23.72 -43.97
CA ASN A 383 29.00 24.27 -44.73
C ASN A 383 28.73 24.12 -46.23
N ALA A 384 28.48 25.23 -46.92
CA ALA A 384 28.18 25.25 -48.34
C ALA A 384 29.43 25.46 -49.21
N TYR A 385 29.52 24.69 -50.30
CA TYR A 385 30.58 24.77 -51.30
C TYR A 385 29.95 24.95 -52.70
N ARG A 386 30.79 25.05 -53.73
CA ARG A 386 30.34 25.35 -55.09
C ARG A 386 29.34 24.30 -55.62
N ASP A 387 29.67 23.02 -55.46
CA ASP A 387 28.94 21.91 -56.10
C ASP A 387 28.18 21.02 -55.09
N TRP A 388 28.40 21.23 -53.79
CA TRP A 388 27.79 20.45 -52.71
C TRP A 388 27.77 21.26 -51.40
N PHE A 389 27.00 20.81 -50.41
CA PHE A 389 27.05 21.31 -49.03
C PHE A 389 27.07 20.16 -48.03
N ASP A 390 27.81 20.32 -46.93
CA ASP A 390 27.91 19.34 -45.84
C ASP A 390 26.97 19.81 -44.74
N VAL A 391 26.11 18.89 -44.28
CA VAL A 391 25.23 19.09 -43.12
C VAL A 391 25.76 18.22 -42.00
N HIS A 392 26.31 18.86 -40.97
CA HIS A 392 26.68 18.20 -39.73
C HIS A 392 25.55 18.37 -38.71
N MET A 393 25.02 17.26 -38.22
CA MET A 393 23.93 17.26 -37.26
C MET A 393 24.23 16.26 -36.15
N VAL A 394 24.04 16.70 -34.92
CA VAL A 394 24.34 15.93 -33.72
C VAL A 394 23.18 16.06 -32.75
N VAL A 395 22.60 14.92 -32.38
CA VAL A 395 21.65 14.86 -31.27
C VAL A 395 22.43 14.91 -29.97
N VAL A 396 22.06 15.84 -29.10
CA VAL A 396 22.68 16.02 -27.79
C VAL A 396 21.65 15.68 -26.72
N LEU A 397 21.96 14.63 -25.97
CA LEU A 397 21.22 14.23 -24.78
C LEU A 397 21.89 14.85 -23.54
N GLU A 398 21.08 15.28 -22.57
CA GLU A 398 21.55 15.72 -21.26
C GLU A 398 22.47 14.66 -20.62
N GLY A 399 23.59 15.09 -20.03
CA GLY A 399 24.67 14.19 -19.59
C GLY A 399 25.81 14.01 -20.61
N GLY A 400 25.73 14.69 -21.76
CA GLY A 400 26.85 14.83 -22.71
C GLY A 400 26.94 13.74 -23.78
N ILE A 401 25.91 12.90 -23.91
CA ILE A 401 25.86 11.88 -24.96
C ILE A 401 25.55 12.56 -26.29
N LYS A 402 26.45 12.38 -27.27
CA LYS A 402 26.33 12.92 -28.62
C LYS A 402 26.10 11.77 -29.61
N ILE A 403 25.01 11.86 -30.39
CA ILE A 403 24.66 10.86 -31.40
C ILE A 403 24.71 11.56 -32.77
N PRO A 404 25.66 11.19 -33.64
CA PRO A 404 25.68 11.69 -35.02
C PRO A 404 24.36 11.36 -35.71
N PHE A 405 23.71 12.36 -36.32
CA PHE A 405 22.40 12.19 -36.97
C PHE A 405 22.47 11.22 -38.15
N THR A 406 23.66 11.00 -38.73
CA THR A 406 23.90 9.98 -39.75
C THR A 406 23.51 8.57 -39.30
N LEU A 407 23.59 8.27 -37.99
CA LEU A 407 23.16 6.99 -37.42
C LEU A 407 21.65 6.82 -37.39
N LEU A 408 20.90 7.92 -37.49
CA LEU A 408 19.43 7.91 -37.52
C LEU A 408 18.86 7.81 -38.95
N LYS A 409 19.71 7.80 -39.99
CA LYS A 409 19.26 7.77 -41.40
C LYS A 409 18.28 6.63 -41.67
N ASP A 410 18.70 5.40 -41.40
CA ASP A 410 17.86 4.23 -41.68
C ASP A 410 16.62 4.19 -40.78
N HIS A 411 16.71 4.73 -39.56
CA HIS A 411 15.56 4.86 -38.67
C HIS A 411 14.51 5.81 -39.26
N ILE A 412 14.92 6.99 -39.73
CA ILE A 412 14.04 7.99 -40.35
C ILE A 412 13.39 7.45 -41.64
N LEU A 413 14.17 6.82 -42.52
CA LEU A 413 13.66 6.31 -43.80
C LEU A 413 12.63 5.18 -43.60
N ASN A 414 12.82 4.34 -42.58
CA ASN A 414 11.96 3.19 -42.28
C ASN A 414 10.94 3.45 -41.16
N GLU A 415 10.78 4.69 -40.71
CA GLU A 415 9.81 5.08 -39.66
C GLU A 415 10.00 4.34 -38.32
N ILE A 416 11.25 4.01 -37.98
CA ILE A 416 11.61 3.34 -36.73
C ILE A 416 11.93 4.41 -35.68
N ARG A 417 10.98 4.64 -34.75
CA ARG A 417 11.05 5.69 -33.73
C ARG A 417 12.05 5.47 -32.61
N GLU A 418 12.59 4.28 -32.43
CA GLU A 418 13.56 3.98 -31.37
C GLU A 418 14.96 3.79 -31.93
N TYR A 419 15.95 4.44 -31.31
CA TYR A 419 17.37 4.22 -31.56
C TYR A 419 18.06 3.76 -30.28
N THR A 420 18.75 2.62 -30.32
CA THR A 420 19.50 2.10 -29.17
C THR A 420 21.00 2.30 -29.38
N THR A 421 21.62 3.03 -28.46
CA THR A 421 23.06 3.26 -28.42
C THR A 421 23.82 1.96 -28.13
N ARG A 422 25.14 1.96 -28.37
CA ARG A 422 26.01 0.80 -28.09
C ARG A 422 25.99 0.38 -26.62
N ASP A 423 25.76 1.32 -25.71
CA ASP A 423 25.70 1.08 -24.26
C ASP A 423 24.31 0.64 -23.79
N GLY A 424 23.36 0.42 -24.71
CA GLY A 424 22.02 -0.09 -24.42
C GLY A 424 20.99 0.96 -24.00
N LEU A 425 21.34 2.25 -24.03
CA LEU A 425 20.39 3.36 -23.83
C LEU A 425 19.54 3.52 -25.09
N THR A 426 18.22 3.49 -24.93
CA THR A 426 17.23 3.66 -25.99
C THR A 426 16.66 5.07 -25.98
N PHE A 427 16.87 5.80 -27.06
CA PHE A 427 16.33 7.13 -27.32
C PHE A 427 15.12 7.02 -28.26
N VAL A 428 14.07 7.80 -27.99
CA VAL A 428 12.93 7.94 -28.90
C VAL A 428 13.14 9.16 -29.77
N ILE A 429 13.20 8.94 -31.08
CA ILE A 429 13.34 9.96 -32.10
C ILE A 429 12.02 10.78 -32.15
N PRO A 430 12.09 12.11 -32.02
CA PRO A 430 10.92 12.98 -32.13
C PRO A 430 10.19 12.78 -33.46
N GLU A 431 8.85 12.78 -33.41
CA GLU A 431 8.04 12.54 -34.60
C GLU A 431 8.29 13.61 -35.69
N GLU A 432 8.46 14.87 -35.28
CA GLU A 432 8.76 15.99 -36.18
C GLU A 432 9.99 15.71 -37.07
N TRP A 433 10.98 14.98 -36.55
CA TRP A 433 12.23 14.74 -37.28
C TRP A 433 12.05 13.83 -38.49
N PHE A 434 11.06 12.94 -38.46
CA PHE A 434 10.73 12.07 -39.59
C PHE A 434 10.19 12.87 -40.77
N ALA A 435 9.39 13.90 -40.52
CA ALA A 435 8.90 14.78 -41.57
C ALA A 435 9.99 15.76 -42.00
N ARG A 436 10.68 16.38 -41.04
CA ARG A 436 11.62 17.48 -41.29
C ARG A 436 12.91 17.05 -41.97
N TYR A 437 13.42 15.85 -41.67
CA TYR A 437 14.76 15.42 -42.10
C TYR A 437 14.77 14.25 -43.09
N ARG A 438 13.59 13.79 -43.57
CA ARG A 438 13.48 12.69 -44.53
C ARG A 438 14.25 12.98 -45.83
N ASP A 439 14.05 14.15 -46.43
CA ASP A 439 14.72 14.52 -47.70
C ASP A 439 16.25 14.54 -47.57
N LEU A 440 16.78 14.96 -46.41
CA LEU A 440 18.23 14.86 -46.13
C LEU A 440 18.70 13.41 -46.11
N CYS A 441 17.93 12.54 -45.47
CA CYS A 441 18.27 11.13 -45.36
C CYS A 441 18.19 10.42 -46.72
N GLU A 442 17.26 10.82 -47.59
CA GLU A 442 17.10 10.29 -48.96
C GLU A 442 18.20 10.80 -49.92
N LEU A 443 18.42 12.12 -49.96
CA LEU A 443 19.28 12.76 -50.96
C LEU A 443 20.74 12.89 -50.50
N GLY A 444 20.98 12.91 -49.19
CA GLY A 444 22.29 13.06 -48.59
C GLY A 444 23.07 11.75 -48.54
N LYS A 445 24.34 11.82 -48.95
CA LYS A 445 25.30 10.73 -48.78
C LYS A 445 25.96 10.85 -47.41
N PRO A 446 25.80 9.87 -46.50
CA PRO A 446 26.47 9.91 -45.20
C PRO A 446 27.98 9.73 -45.39
N GLU A 447 28.77 10.69 -44.91
CA GLU A 447 30.23 10.64 -44.83
C GLU A 447 30.64 10.82 -43.36
N LYS A 448 30.97 9.72 -42.67
CA LYS A 448 31.25 9.70 -41.22
C LYS A 448 30.09 10.30 -40.40
N GLU A 449 30.26 11.51 -39.88
CA GLU A 449 29.31 12.19 -38.97
C GLU A 449 28.56 13.35 -39.65
N GLN A 450 28.59 13.42 -40.99
CA GLN A 450 27.90 14.45 -41.76
C GLN A 450 27.22 13.88 -43.00
N PHE A 451 26.26 14.60 -43.55
CA PHE A 451 25.65 14.32 -44.84
C PHE A 451 26.22 15.26 -45.90
N ARG A 452 26.74 14.69 -46.99
CA ARG A 452 27.08 15.46 -48.20
C ARG A 452 25.89 15.46 -49.16
N VAL A 453 25.44 16.64 -49.54
CA VAL A 453 24.30 16.84 -50.43
C VAL A 453 24.73 17.63 -51.66
N SER A 454 24.26 17.22 -52.85
CA SER A 454 24.52 17.96 -54.09
C SER A 454 23.86 19.34 -54.05
N ALA A 455 24.56 20.37 -54.55
CA ALA A 455 24.01 21.72 -54.66
C ALA A 455 22.74 21.79 -55.54
N ALA A 456 22.49 20.79 -56.40
CA ALA A 456 21.26 20.70 -57.19
C ALA A 456 19.99 20.61 -56.32
N PHE A 457 20.10 20.13 -55.08
CA PHE A 457 18.97 20.02 -54.16
C PHE A 457 18.81 21.23 -53.23
N PHE A 458 19.67 22.25 -53.36
CA PHE A 458 19.63 23.44 -52.50
C PHE A 458 18.26 24.13 -52.40
N PRO A 459 17.43 24.23 -53.47
CA PRO A 459 16.08 24.80 -53.36
C PRO A 459 15.18 24.07 -52.36
N VAL A 460 15.26 22.73 -52.31
CA VAL A 460 14.48 21.88 -51.40
C VAL A 460 14.83 22.21 -49.94
N PHE A 461 16.12 22.37 -49.64
CA PHE A 461 16.59 22.67 -48.28
C PHE A 461 16.41 24.15 -47.89
N LYS A 462 16.28 25.06 -48.87
CA LYS A 462 16.03 26.49 -48.63
C LYS A 462 14.58 26.76 -48.23
N GLU A 463 13.62 26.03 -48.79
CA GLU A 463 12.20 26.11 -48.42
C GLU A 463 11.92 25.60 -47.00
N MET A 464 12.77 24.73 -46.47
CA MET A 464 12.62 24.15 -45.13
C MET A 464 13.15 25.05 -43.98
N GLU A 465 13.62 26.27 -44.27
CA GLU A 465 14.21 27.21 -43.29
C GLU A 465 15.38 26.63 -42.48
N TRP A 466 16.23 25.80 -43.09
CA TRP A 466 17.38 25.15 -42.42
C TRP A 466 18.54 26.10 -42.06
N GLY A 467 18.36 27.41 -42.14
CA GLY A 467 19.42 28.39 -41.85
C GLY A 467 20.58 28.36 -42.86
N LEU A 468 20.31 28.02 -44.12
CA LEU A 468 21.34 27.98 -45.17
C LEU A 468 21.95 29.38 -45.39
N PRO A 469 23.29 29.53 -45.42
CA PRO A 469 23.92 30.79 -45.76
C PRO A 469 23.57 31.20 -47.20
N GLU A 470 23.31 32.49 -47.42
CA GLU A 470 23.13 33.01 -48.79
C GLU A 470 24.42 32.75 -49.59
N TYR A 471 24.25 32.17 -50.79
CA TYR A 471 25.37 31.86 -51.69
C TYR A 471 26.26 33.09 -51.89
N GLY A 472 27.50 33.03 -51.42
CA GLY A 472 28.54 34.02 -51.73
C GLY A 472 29.24 34.71 -50.57
N VAL A 473 28.95 34.38 -49.30
CA VAL A 473 29.70 34.95 -48.16
C VAL A 473 30.19 33.85 -47.24
N SER A 474 31.51 33.71 -47.13
CA SER A 474 32.12 32.96 -46.03
C SER A 474 32.00 33.78 -44.74
N GLU A 475 30.95 33.60 -43.97
CA GLU A 475 30.94 34.09 -42.59
C GLU A 475 31.55 33.05 -41.68
N LYS A 476 32.85 33.19 -41.40
CA LYS A 476 33.39 32.73 -40.13
C LYS A 476 32.72 33.54 -39.04
N ARG A 477 31.78 32.96 -38.30
CA ARG A 477 31.48 33.45 -36.95
C ARG A 477 32.66 33.09 -36.05
N ALA A 478 33.58 34.04 -35.94
CA ALA A 478 34.63 34.00 -34.95
C ALA A 478 34.01 34.23 -33.58
N ASP A 479 34.37 33.36 -32.63
CA ASP A 479 34.22 33.60 -31.20
C ASP A 479 34.77 34.98 -30.85
N ILE A 480 33.91 35.88 -30.38
CA ILE A 480 34.36 37.07 -29.68
C ILE A 480 34.78 36.62 -28.28
N LYS A 481 36.09 36.41 -28.11
CA LYS A 481 36.72 36.48 -26.80
C LYS A 481 36.54 37.89 -26.25
N ILE A 482 35.84 38.02 -25.13
CA ILE A 482 35.92 39.20 -24.27
C ILE A 482 37.26 39.10 -23.51
N PRO A 483 38.16 40.09 -23.61
CA PRO A 483 39.35 40.14 -22.77
C PRO A 483 38.98 40.62 -21.37
N ASP A 484 39.59 39.99 -20.36
CA ASP A 484 39.64 40.48 -18.99
C ASP A 484 40.32 41.86 -18.91
N ASN A 485 39.73 42.69 -18.04
CA ASN A 485 40.24 43.93 -17.42
C ASN A 485 40.11 45.25 -18.19
N LEU A 486 39.28 46.16 -17.65
CA LEU A 486 39.73 47.45 -17.08
C LEU A 486 38.59 48.17 -16.31
N ASN A 487 38.85 48.35 -15.01
CA ASN A 487 38.16 49.10 -13.94
C ASN A 487 36.89 48.53 -13.29
#